data_AF-A0AA35L616-F1
#
_entry.id   AF-A0AA35L616-F1
#
_cell.length_a   1.000
_cell.length_b   1.000
_cell.length_c   1.000
_cell.angle_alpha   90.00
_cell.angle_beta   90.00
_cell.angle_gamma   90.00
#
_symmetry.space_group_name_H-M   'P 1'
#
loop_
_entity.id
_entity.type
_entity.pdbx_description
1 polymer ?
#
loop_
_entity_poly.entity_id
_entity_poly.type
_entity_poly.pdbx_seq_one_letter_code
_entity_poly.pdbx_strand_id
1 'polypeptide(L)'
;MAALAAARRLPGVLRSFCPLVPLASNSSYSIRPISWLSSLHISHRTISTISTRKPLLSIGSGSYGHSVSILNSVTPLLPSILHQQVRTLIKFGLRKGKRKTVKPVIHRFLRLHCGLWLRRRAGYKKRLWKKNYRRRRRLREHVFCNKTQSKLLDKMTSSFWKRRNWYIDDPYQKYHDRTNLKL
;
A
#
# COMPACT_ATOMS: atom_id res chain seq x y z
N MET A 1 22.92 -18.49 54.32
CA MET A 1 22.77 -17.04 54.60
C MET A 1 23.38 -16.26 53.45
N ALA A 2 22.60 -15.35 52.88
CA ALA A 2 22.86 -14.59 51.66
C ALA A 2 24.05 -13.62 51.76
N ALA A 3 24.65 -13.25 50.62
CA ALA A 3 24.54 -11.88 50.08
C ALA A 3 25.40 -11.67 48.82
N LEU A 4 24.79 -10.97 47.87
CA LEU A 4 25.32 -10.36 46.65
C LEU A 4 26.37 -9.29 46.94
N ALA A 5 27.31 -9.06 46.01
CA ALA A 5 27.31 -7.87 45.13
C ALA A 5 28.70 -7.56 44.54
N ALA A 6 28.65 -7.01 43.34
CA ALA A 6 29.74 -6.75 42.41
C ALA A 6 30.48 -5.42 42.64
N ALA A 7 31.71 -5.31 42.13
CA ALA A 7 32.30 -4.02 41.77
C ALA A 7 33.27 -4.14 40.58
N ARG A 8 33.27 -3.06 39.78
CA ARG A 8 33.70 -2.93 38.38
C ARG A 8 35.21 -2.68 38.27
N ARG A 9 35.86 -3.18 37.22
CA ARG A 9 37.21 -2.74 36.79
C ARG A 9 37.12 -1.85 35.55
N LEU A 10 37.64 -0.63 35.65
CA LEU A 10 38.16 0.18 34.54
C LEU A 10 39.67 -0.09 34.41
N PRO A 11 40.25 0.02 33.21
CA PRO A 11 41.02 1.23 32.86
C PRO A 11 40.74 1.67 31.40
N GLY A 12 40.98 2.89 30.95
CA GLY A 12 42.12 3.77 31.20
C GLY A 12 42.86 3.94 29.87
N VAL A 13 42.86 5.19 29.38
CA VAL A 13 43.32 5.70 28.08
C VAL A 13 44.82 5.50 27.86
N LEU A 14 45.26 5.08 26.66
CA LEU A 14 46.54 5.52 26.09
C LEU A 14 46.46 5.68 24.56
N ARG A 15 46.93 6.85 24.11
CA ARG A 15 47.02 7.37 22.75
C ARG A 15 48.17 6.74 21.95
N SER A 16 47.92 6.63 20.64
CA SER A 16 48.77 6.99 19.49
C SER A 16 50.20 6.44 19.42
N PHE A 17 50.53 5.76 18.31
CA PHE A 17 51.61 6.19 17.38
C PHE A 17 51.38 5.58 15.98
N CYS A 18 51.42 6.43 14.96
CA CYS A 18 51.54 6.05 13.54
C CYS A 18 53.03 5.99 13.16
N PRO A 19 53.36 5.24 12.10
CA PRO A 19 54.23 5.83 11.09
C PRO A 19 53.67 5.69 9.66
N LEU A 20 53.86 6.77 8.90
CA LEU A 20 53.65 6.91 7.47
C LEU A 20 54.75 6.17 6.69
N VAL A 21 54.46 5.62 5.50
CA VAL A 21 55.16 5.85 4.21
C VAL A 21 54.35 5.20 3.07
N PRO A 22 54.22 5.83 1.88
CA PRO A 22 53.34 5.39 0.77
C PRO A 22 54.11 4.71 -0.38
N LEU A 23 53.43 3.87 -1.18
CA LEU A 23 53.85 3.59 -2.55
C LEU A 23 52.63 3.61 -3.49
N ALA A 24 52.76 4.44 -4.51
CA ALA A 24 51.77 4.69 -5.55
C ALA A 24 51.91 3.67 -6.69
N SER A 25 50.78 3.20 -7.21
CA SER A 25 50.64 2.90 -8.64
C SER A 25 49.18 3.07 -9.05
N ASN A 26 48.99 3.99 -9.98
CA ASN A 26 47.73 4.47 -10.54
C ASN A 26 46.91 3.35 -11.20
N SER A 27 45.61 3.32 -10.93
CA SER A 27 44.62 2.85 -11.92
C SER A 27 43.43 3.79 -11.88
N SER A 28 43.35 4.58 -12.93
CA SER A 28 42.48 5.71 -13.21
C SER A 28 41.09 5.27 -13.64
N TYR A 29 40.06 5.47 -12.81
CA TYR A 29 38.67 5.60 -13.27
C TYR A 29 37.90 6.62 -12.40
N SER A 30 37.85 7.85 -12.91
CA SER A 30 36.76 8.85 -12.80
C SER A 30 35.87 8.84 -11.55
N ILE A 31 36.09 9.80 -10.63
CA ILE A 31 34.99 10.45 -9.88
C ILE A 31 35.34 11.92 -9.67
N ARG A 32 34.55 12.83 -10.26
CA ARG A 32 34.56 14.26 -9.96
C ARG A 32 33.84 14.52 -8.62
N PRO A 33 34.42 15.22 -7.64
CA PRO A 33 33.66 15.70 -6.49
C PRO A 33 33.13 17.12 -6.80
N ILE A 34 31.81 17.25 -6.95
CA ILE A 34 31.15 18.55 -6.85
C ILE A 34 30.68 18.67 -5.41
N SER A 35 31.44 19.44 -4.64
CA SER A 35 30.95 20.07 -3.42
C SER A 35 30.33 21.41 -3.81
N TRP A 36 29.02 21.59 -3.58
CA TRP A 36 28.52 22.66 -2.71
C TRP A 36 27.00 22.66 -2.66
N LEU A 37 26.54 22.80 -1.43
CA LEU A 37 25.18 22.70 -0.96
C LEU A 37 24.38 23.92 -1.44
N SER A 38 23.36 23.70 -2.27
CA SER A 38 22.22 24.63 -2.32
C SER A 38 21.05 23.96 -1.61
N SER A 39 20.86 24.39 -0.36
CA SER A 39 19.76 23.96 0.49
C SER A 39 18.52 24.79 0.12
N LEU A 40 17.81 24.40 -0.94
CA LEU A 40 16.44 24.84 -1.14
C LEU A 40 15.51 23.81 -0.49
N HIS A 41 15.19 24.11 0.76
CA HIS A 41 14.17 23.45 1.55
C HIS A 41 12.79 23.71 0.92
N ILE A 42 12.43 22.97 -0.13
CA ILE A 42 11.05 22.91 -0.63
C ILE A 42 10.28 21.98 0.32
N SER A 43 9.85 22.56 1.43
CA SER A 43 8.78 21.97 2.24
C SER A 43 7.51 21.98 1.42
N HIS A 44 7.17 20.86 0.80
CA HIS A 44 5.80 20.63 0.38
C HIS A 44 4.94 20.37 1.63
N ARG A 45 4.65 21.46 2.35
CA ARG A 45 3.53 21.54 3.27
C ARG A 45 2.27 21.39 2.43
N THR A 46 1.74 20.18 2.29
CA THR A 46 0.31 20.04 2.03
C THR A 46 -0.43 20.48 3.28
N ILE A 47 -0.69 21.79 3.37
CA ILE A 47 -1.76 22.29 4.21
C ILE A 47 -3.03 21.85 3.49
N SER A 48 -3.63 20.76 3.96
CA SER A 48 -5.02 20.46 3.65
C SER A 48 -5.88 21.48 4.39
N THR A 49 -5.98 22.70 3.85
CA THR A 49 -7.10 23.57 4.20
C THR A 49 -8.34 22.89 3.61
N ILE A 50 -9.04 22.13 4.44
CA ILE A 50 -10.42 21.79 4.21
C ILE A 50 -11.16 23.13 4.27
N SER A 51 -11.21 23.83 3.13
CA SER A 51 -12.17 24.89 2.90
C SER A 51 -13.52 24.21 2.91
N THR A 52 -14.18 24.25 4.06
CA THR A 52 -15.61 24.00 4.16
C THR A 52 -16.30 25.13 3.41
N ARG A 53 -16.40 25.00 2.08
CA ARG A 53 -17.40 25.75 1.32
C ARG A 53 -18.75 25.26 1.81
N LYS A 54 -19.29 25.96 2.81
CA LYS A 54 -20.72 25.90 3.16
C LYS A 54 -21.48 26.15 1.86
N PRO A 55 -22.44 25.30 1.47
CA PRO A 55 -23.33 25.65 0.37
C PRO A 55 -24.13 26.86 0.85
N LEU A 56 -23.85 28.03 0.27
CA LEU A 56 -24.71 29.19 0.43
C LEU A 56 -25.98 28.89 -0.38
N LEU A 57 -26.95 28.24 0.27
CA LEU A 57 -28.32 28.22 -0.25
C LEU A 57 -28.88 29.62 -0.02
N SER A 58 -28.85 30.43 -1.07
CA SER A 58 -29.67 31.63 -1.16
C SER A 58 -31.13 31.20 -1.23
N ILE A 59 -31.73 30.93 -0.06
CA ILE A 59 -33.18 30.88 0.09
C ILE A 59 -33.64 32.32 0.32
N GLY A 60 -34.41 32.82 -0.64
CA GLY A 60 -35.07 34.12 -0.53
C GLY A 60 -35.93 34.18 0.72
N SER A 61 -35.90 35.33 1.37
CA SER A 61 -36.73 35.70 2.50
C SER A 61 -38.22 35.51 2.21
N GLY A 62 -38.84 34.56 2.89
CA GLY A 62 -40.28 34.40 3.03
C GLY A 62 -40.56 33.87 4.44
N SER A 63 -41.41 34.59 5.16
CA SER A 63 -41.85 34.38 6.55
C SER A 63 -42.45 32.98 6.79
N TYR A 64 -42.94 32.76 8.02
CA TYR A 64 -43.71 31.63 8.58
C TYR A 64 -42.86 30.53 9.23
N GLY A 65 -42.61 30.72 10.53
CA GLY A 65 -41.90 29.79 11.39
C GLY A 65 -42.70 28.53 11.68
N HIS A 66 -42.61 27.52 10.82
CA HIS A 66 -42.94 26.13 11.16
C HIS A 66 -42.11 25.18 10.28
N SER A 67 -41.28 24.34 10.89
CA SER A 67 -40.80 23.01 10.39
C SER A 67 -39.39 22.60 10.85
N VAL A 68 -38.65 23.43 11.61
CA VAL A 68 -37.30 23.04 12.05
C VAL A 68 -37.33 21.96 13.16
N SER A 69 -38.42 21.87 13.93
CA SER A 69 -38.56 20.89 15.03
C SER A 69 -38.84 19.46 14.55
N ILE A 70 -39.59 19.29 13.45
CA ILE A 70 -39.96 17.98 12.91
C ILE A 70 -38.74 17.27 12.30
N LEU A 71 -37.83 18.01 11.66
CA LEU A 71 -36.62 17.41 11.11
C LEU A 71 -35.66 16.93 12.22
N ASN A 72 -35.66 17.58 13.38
CA ASN A 72 -34.83 17.19 14.54
C ASN A 72 -35.43 16.05 15.40
N SER A 73 -36.72 15.75 15.27
CA SER A 73 -37.34 14.61 15.96
C SER A 73 -37.23 13.29 15.18
N VAL A 74 -36.97 13.36 13.87
CA VAL A 74 -36.86 12.20 12.97
C VAL A 74 -35.38 11.82 12.68
N THR A 75 -34.42 12.67 13.04
CA THR A 75 -32.97 12.40 12.97
C THR A 75 -32.50 11.09 13.62
N PRO A 76 -33.02 10.61 14.77
CA PRO A 76 -32.60 9.31 15.32
C PRO A 76 -33.14 8.11 14.53
N LEU A 77 -34.12 8.29 13.64
CA LEU A 77 -34.69 7.25 12.76
C LEU A 77 -34.05 7.21 11.36
N LEU A 78 -33.15 8.17 11.06
CA LEU A 78 -32.40 8.30 9.81
C LEU A 78 -30.97 7.68 9.76
N PRO A 79 -30.54 6.72 10.61
CA PRO A 79 -29.20 6.13 10.49
C PRO A 79 -28.94 5.54 9.11
N SER A 80 -29.96 5.02 8.43
CA SER A 80 -29.82 4.39 7.11
C SER A 80 -29.54 5.38 5.97
N ILE A 81 -29.94 6.65 6.11
CA ILE A 81 -29.77 7.70 5.09
C ILE A 81 -28.44 8.43 5.27
N LEU A 82 -28.01 8.68 6.52
CA LEU A 82 -26.71 9.28 6.83
C LEU A 82 -25.55 8.27 6.79
N HIS A 83 -25.83 6.98 6.96
CA HIS A 83 -24.82 5.95 6.76
C HIS A 83 -24.56 5.81 5.26
N GLN A 84 -23.56 6.54 4.78
CA GLN A 84 -23.06 6.39 3.41
C GLN A 84 -22.69 4.93 3.19
N GLN A 85 -23.54 4.22 2.44
CA GLN A 85 -23.30 2.81 2.16
C GLN A 85 -21.97 2.69 1.43
N VAL A 86 -20.94 2.21 2.13
CA VAL A 86 -19.65 1.87 1.54
C VAL A 86 -19.83 0.55 0.80
N ARG A 87 -20.49 0.61 -0.36
CA ARG A 87 -20.66 -0.56 -1.22
C ARG A 87 -19.30 -0.92 -1.79
N THR A 88 -18.66 -1.93 -1.21
CA THR A 88 -17.38 -2.46 -1.69
C THR A 88 -17.50 -3.07 -3.09
N LEU A 89 -18.72 -3.45 -3.52
CA LEU A 89 -19.02 -4.04 -4.81
C LEU A 89 -20.29 -3.45 -5.44
N ILE A 90 -20.23 -3.11 -6.72
CA ILE A 90 -21.38 -2.62 -7.50
C ILE A 90 -21.90 -3.75 -8.41
N LYS A 91 -23.05 -4.32 -8.06
CA LYS A 91 -23.68 -5.43 -8.81
C LYS A 91 -24.31 -4.97 -10.12
N PHE A 92 -24.99 -3.82 -10.10
CA PHE A 92 -25.64 -3.21 -11.25
C PHE A 92 -25.20 -1.75 -11.33
N GLY A 93 -24.55 -1.35 -12.42
CA GLY A 93 -24.13 0.03 -12.62
C GLY A 93 -25.24 0.89 -13.20
N LEU A 94 -25.41 2.11 -12.71
CA LEU A 94 -26.51 3.02 -13.07
C LEU A 94 -26.73 3.19 -14.60
N ARG A 95 -25.65 3.38 -15.37
CA ARG A 95 -25.76 3.67 -16.81
C ARG A 95 -26.08 2.46 -17.69
N LYS A 96 -25.52 1.29 -17.38
CA LYS A 96 -25.55 0.10 -18.27
C LYS A 96 -26.25 -1.11 -17.64
N GLY A 97 -26.68 -1.02 -16.38
CA GLY A 97 -27.16 -2.17 -15.60
C GLY A 97 -26.12 -3.26 -15.31
N LYS A 98 -24.91 -3.21 -15.87
CA LYS A 98 -23.91 -4.30 -15.74
C LYS A 98 -23.07 -4.19 -14.47
N ARG A 99 -22.55 -5.33 -14.00
CA ARG A 99 -21.59 -5.43 -12.88
C ARG A 99 -20.33 -4.60 -13.13
N LYS A 100 -19.83 -3.96 -12.07
CA LYS A 100 -18.55 -3.24 -12.10
C LYS A 100 -17.47 -3.99 -11.35
N THR A 101 -16.25 -3.90 -11.87
CA THR A 101 -15.06 -4.50 -11.27
C THR A 101 -14.44 -3.57 -10.25
N VAL A 102 -14.00 -4.14 -9.13
CA VAL A 102 -13.25 -3.40 -8.11
C VAL A 102 -11.81 -3.19 -8.60
N LYS A 103 -11.50 -1.98 -9.10
CA LYS A 103 -10.18 -1.64 -9.68
C LYS A 103 -8.99 -1.93 -8.76
N PRO A 104 -9.06 -1.70 -7.43
CA PRO A 104 -7.98 -2.08 -6.53
C PRO A 104 -7.54 -3.54 -6.60
N VAL A 105 -8.44 -4.48 -6.96
CA VAL A 105 -8.09 -5.90 -7.13
C VAL A 105 -7.13 -6.07 -8.31
N ILE A 106 -7.46 -5.47 -9.46
CA ILE A 106 -6.67 -5.57 -10.69
C ILE A 106 -5.26 -4.99 -10.50
N HIS A 107 -5.12 -3.93 -9.72
CA HIS A 107 -3.80 -3.32 -9.47
C HIS A 107 -2.92 -4.12 -8.50
N ARG A 108 -3.50 -5.00 -7.67
CA ARG A 108 -2.79 -5.67 -6.57
C ARG A 108 -2.60 -7.17 -6.80
N PHE A 109 -3.45 -7.77 -7.60
CA PHE A 109 -3.50 -9.20 -7.85
C PHE A 109 -3.43 -9.50 -9.34
N LEU A 110 -2.78 -10.60 -9.69
CA LEU A 110 -2.73 -11.14 -11.05
C LEU A 110 -3.62 -12.38 -11.14
N ARG A 111 -4.46 -12.47 -12.18
CA ARG A 111 -5.35 -13.60 -12.43
C ARG A 111 -4.72 -14.54 -13.46
N LEU A 112 -4.57 -15.81 -13.09
CA LEU A 112 -4.20 -16.89 -14.01
C LEU A 112 -5.47 -17.60 -14.54
N HIS A 113 -5.38 -18.17 -15.74
CA HIS A 113 -6.53 -18.83 -16.38
C HIS A 113 -6.98 -20.08 -15.62
N CYS A 114 -6.04 -20.82 -15.02
CA CYS A 114 -6.27 -21.97 -14.15
C CYS A 114 -6.99 -21.66 -12.81
N GLY A 115 -7.56 -20.47 -12.66
CA GLY A 115 -8.37 -20.11 -11.49
C GLY A 115 -7.55 -19.64 -10.28
N LEU A 116 -6.23 -19.51 -10.41
CA LEU A 116 -5.36 -19.01 -9.34
C LEU A 116 -5.25 -17.49 -9.37
N TRP A 117 -5.05 -16.92 -8.19
CA TRP A 117 -4.69 -15.52 -8.00
C TRP A 117 -3.29 -15.43 -7.40
N LEU A 118 -2.48 -14.56 -7.95
CA LEU A 118 -1.12 -14.28 -7.50
C LEU A 118 -1.06 -12.90 -6.85
N ARG A 119 -0.30 -12.79 -5.76
CA ARG A 119 -0.05 -11.53 -5.06
C ARG A 119 1.40 -11.40 -4.62
N ARG A 120 1.82 -10.16 -4.37
CA ARG A 120 3.10 -9.88 -3.70
C ARG A 120 2.88 -9.77 -2.18
N ARG A 121 3.86 -10.18 -1.36
CA ARG A 121 3.76 -10.03 0.11
C ARG A 121 3.79 -8.57 0.51
N ALA A 122 2.96 -8.22 1.50
CA ALA A 122 2.88 -6.86 2.01
C ALA A 122 4.21 -6.43 2.68
N GLY A 123 4.55 -5.16 2.55
CA GLY A 123 5.74 -4.59 3.19
C GLY A 123 7.08 -5.01 2.58
N TYR A 124 7.10 -5.63 1.39
CA TYR A 124 8.35 -6.03 0.71
C TYR A 124 9.29 -4.87 0.37
N LYS A 125 8.79 -3.61 0.33
CA LYS A 125 9.58 -2.38 0.13
C LYS A 125 9.75 -1.53 1.39
N LYS A 126 9.16 -1.92 2.53
CA LYS A 126 9.09 -1.07 3.73
C LYS A 126 10.05 -1.57 4.80
N ARG A 127 10.72 -0.64 5.50
CA ARG A 127 11.62 -0.90 6.65
C ARG A 127 12.60 -2.05 6.39
N LEU A 128 13.28 -2.02 5.24
CA LEU A 128 14.17 -3.10 4.79
C LEU A 128 15.44 -3.22 5.63
N TRP A 129 15.95 -2.10 6.14
CA TRP A 129 17.14 -2.04 6.96
C TRP A 129 17.00 -2.83 8.28
N LYS A 130 15.80 -2.83 8.90
CA LYS A 130 15.50 -3.64 10.09
C LYS A 130 15.32 -5.13 9.79
N LYS A 131 15.23 -5.54 8.52
CA LYS A 131 14.82 -6.90 8.14
C LYS A 131 16.03 -7.73 7.75
N ASN A 132 16.18 -8.89 8.40
CA ASN A 132 17.15 -9.91 8.01
C ASN A 132 16.98 -10.30 6.52
N TYR A 133 18.08 -10.63 5.86
CA TYR A 133 18.16 -11.13 4.48
C TYR A 133 17.12 -12.22 4.17
N ARG A 134 17.03 -13.27 4.99
CA ARG A 134 16.04 -14.37 4.78
C ARG A 134 14.60 -13.86 4.75
N ARG A 135 14.28 -12.87 5.59
CA ARG A 135 12.95 -12.23 5.61
C ARG A 135 12.74 -11.35 4.36
N ARG A 136 13.77 -10.61 3.92
CA ARG A 136 13.71 -9.80 2.70
C ARG A 136 13.48 -10.66 1.46
N ARG A 137 14.15 -11.80 1.33
CA ARG A 137 13.96 -12.77 0.24
C ARG A 137 12.51 -13.27 0.17
N ARG A 138 11.99 -13.83 1.28
CA ARG A 138 10.60 -14.31 1.38
C ARG A 138 9.55 -13.25 1.06
N LEU A 139 9.82 -11.98 1.36
CA LEU A 139 8.89 -10.89 1.07
C LEU A 139 8.83 -10.52 -0.42
N ARG A 140 9.91 -10.74 -1.17
CA ARG A 140 9.96 -10.43 -2.61
C ARG A 140 9.23 -11.46 -3.46
N GLU A 141 9.09 -12.68 -2.95
CA GLU A 141 8.40 -13.79 -3.62
C GLU A 141 6.91 -13.46 -3.89
N HIS A 142 6.45 -13.92 -5.05
CA HIS A 142 5.02 -13.96 -5.35
C HIS A 142 4.41 -15.22 -4.71
N VAL A 143 3.21 -15.06 -4.15
CA VAL A 143 2.52 -16.12 -3.41
C VAL A 143 1.09 -16.23 -3.94
N PHE A 144 0.58 -17.46 -3.99
CA PHE A 144 -0.81 -17.72 -4.33
C PHE A 144 -1.78 -17.28 -3.23
N CYS A 145 -3.01 -17.02 -3.63
CA CYS A 145 -4.13 -16.80 -2.73
C CYS A 145 -4.80 -18.12 -2.32
N ASN A 146 -5.41 -18.11 -1.14
CA ASN A 146 -6.19 -19.25 -0.64
C ASN A 146 -7.48 -19.42 -1.47
N LYS A 147 -8.11 -20.61 -1.41
CA LYS A 147 -9.35 -20.92 -2.14
C LYS A 147 -10.48 -19.91 -1.85
N THR A 148 -10.67 -19.53 -0.59
CA THR A 148 -11.68 -18.57 -0.15
C THR A 148 -11.43 -17.17 -0.72
N GLN A 149 -10.16 -16.71 -0.68
CA GLN A 149 -9.73 -15.44 -1.24
C GLN A 149 -9.94 -15.41 -2.75
N SER A 150 -9.53 -16.47 -3.46
CA SER A 150 -9.72 -16.60 -4.90
C SER A 150 -11.20 -16.51 -5.28
N LYS A 151 -12.09 -17.19 -4.54
CA LYS A 151 -13.54 -17.12 -4.76
C LYS A 151 -14.10 -15.70 -4.52
N LEU A 152 -13.58 -14.97 -3.53
CA LEU A 152 -13.95 -13.58 -3.28
C LEU A 152 -13.50 -12.67 -4.43
N LEU A 153 -12.25 -12.78 -4.87
CA LEU A 153 -11.70 -11.98 -5.97
C LEU A 153 -12.43 -12.24 -7.29
N ASP A 154 -12.85 -13.47 -7.53
CA ASP A 154 -13.65 -13.86 -8.70
C ASP A 154 -15.07 -13.27 -8.67
N LYS A 155 -15.61 -13.00 -7.48
CA LYS A 155 -16.85 -12.23 -7.32
C LYS A 155 -16.56 -10.73 -7.56
N MET A 156 -15.45 -10.19 -7.06
CA MET A 156 -15.13 -8.76 -7.20
C MET A 156 -14.78 -8.34 -8.64
N THR A 157 -14.46 -9.29 -9.51
CA THR A 157 -14.07 -9.07 -10.90
C THR A 157 -15.12 -9.56 -11.91
N SER A 158 -15.05 -9.04 -13.13
CA SER A 158 -15.94 -9.42 -14.23
C SER A 158 -15.33 -10.55 -15.07
N SER A 159 -16.14 -11.17 -15.92
CA SER A 159 -15.70 -12.20 -16.87
C SER A 159 -14.57 -11.74 -17.80
N PHE A 160 -14.51 -10.45 -18.13
CA PHE A 160 -13.44 -9.87 -18.95
C PHE A 160 -12.04 -10.17 -18.41
N TRP A 161 -11.86 -10.21 -17.09
CA TRP A 161 -10.55 -10.49 -16.46
C TRP A 161 -10.25 -11.99 -16.32
N LYS A 162 -11.22 -12.84 -16.66
CA LYS A 162 -11.11 -14.30 -16.60
C LYS A 162 -10.79 -14.91 -17.96
N ARG A 163 -10.88 -14.13 -19.04
CA ARG A 163 -10.57 -14.57 -20.40
C ARG A 163 -9.10 -14.97 -20.55
N ARG A 164 -8.83 -15.92 -21.44
CA ARG A 164 -7.46 -16.27 -21.83
C ARG A 164 -6.85 -15.12 -22.63
N ASN A 165 -5.61 -14.76 -22.30
CA ASN A 165 -4.81 -13.80 -23.06
C ASN A 165 -3.58 -14.53 -23.63
N TRP A 166 -3.12 -14.06 -24.78
CA TRP A 166 -1.92 -14.54 -25.47
C TRP A 166 -1.03 -13.33 -25.74
N TYR A 167 -0.36 -12.84 -24.70
CA TYR A 167 0.59 -11.74 -24.84
C TYR A 167 1.93 -12.27 -25.35
N ILE A 168 2.61 -11.47 -26.15
CA ILE A 168 3.96 -11.74 -26.62
C ILE A 168 4.90 -11.62 -25.40
N ASP A 169 5.78 -12.61 -25.23
CA ASP A 169 6.80 -12.68 -24.17
C ASP A 169 6.29 -12.55 -22.72
N ASP A 170 5.08 -13.05 -22.43
CA ASP A 170 4.57 -13.05 -21.05
C ASP A 170 5.31 -14.10 -20.18
N PRO A 171 6.04 -13.67 -19.12
CA PRO A 171 6.71 -14.60 -18.22
C PRO A 171 5.75 -15.55 -17.49
N TYR A 172 4.46 -15.21 -17.42
CA TYR A 172 3.44 -16.01 -16.74
C TYR A 172 2.74 -17.03 -17.65
N GLN A 173 2.99 -17.03 -18.96
CA GLN A 173 2.23 -17.83 -19.94
C GLN A 173 2.15 -19.31 -19.56
N LYS A 174 3.28 -19.89 -19.13
CA LYS A 174 3.40 -21.30 -18.72
C LYS A 174 2.57 -21.69 -17.50
N TYR A 175 2.12 -20.73 -16.68
CA TYR A 175 1.37 -21.00 -15.45
C TYR A 175 -0.14 -20.87 -15.62
N HIS A 176 -0.61 -20.51 -16.82
CA HIS A 176 -2.04 -20.36 -17.08
C HIS A 176 -2.79 -21.71 -17.08
N ASP A 177 -2.10 -22.82 -17.34
CA ASP A 177 -2.66 -24.17 -17.31
C ASP A 177 -2.00 -25.00 -16.20
N ARG A 178 -2.76 -25.88 -15.56
CA ARG A 178 -2.23 -26.79 -14.54
C ARG A 178 -2.03 -28.17 -15.16
N THR A 179 -0.83 -28.68 -15.05
CA THR A 179 -0.48 -30.04 -15.49
C THR A 179 -0.39 -30.97 -14.28
N ASN A 180 -0.59 -32.28 -14.49
CA ASN A 180 -0.35 -33.33 -13.51
C ASN A 180 -1.15 -33.20 -12.19
N LEU A 181 -2.41 -32.80 -12.26
CA LEU A 181 -3.31 -32.84 -11.11
C LEU A 181 -4.06 -34.17 -11.07
N LYS A 182 -3.90 -34.90 -9.97
CA LYS A 182 -4.77 -36.03 -9.59
C LYS A 182 -5.71 -35.53 -8.49
N LEU A 183 -7.00 -35.85 -8.62
CA LEU A 183 -8.04 -35.47 -7.66
C LEU A 183 -8.20 -36.54 -6.58
#